data_AF-D0P452-F1
#
_entry.id   AF-D0P452-F1
#
_cell.length_a   1.000
_cell.length_b   1.000
_cell.length_c   1.000
_cell.angle_alpha   90.00
_cell.angle_beta   90.00
_cell.angle_gamma   90.00
#
_symmetry.space_group_name_H-M   'P 1'
#
loop_
_entity.id
_entity.type
_entity.pdbx_description
1 polymer ?
#
loop_
_entity_poly.entity_id
_entity_poly.type
_entity_poly.pdbx_seq_one_letter_code
_entity_poly.pdbx_strand_id
1 'polypeptide(L)'
;MNKANKRRETDVMKLMMSDYEVHLTDESKTSDLDVKFHGPKDKLVNIFDMFIPQLLRYPNPSDPLNGEAASLLMKDAESYNRKVKEYVRNYASQPIEMGNQEEDSDVSDMSDIE
;
A
#
# COMPACT_ATOMS: atom_id res chain seq x y z
N MET A 1 -1.99 20.57 -12.02
CA MET A 1 -1.43 19.43 -11.24
C MET A 1 -2.57 18.67 -10.58
N ASN A 2 -2.66 17.37 -10.80
CA ASN A 2 -3.70 16.50 -10.22
C ASN A 2 -3.49 16.38 -8.70
N LYS A 3 -4.54 16.57 -7.88
CA LYS A 3 -4.47 16.55 -6.41
C LYS A 3 -3.95 15.20 -5.87
N ALA A 4 -4.24 14.10 -6.57
CA ALA A 4 -3.73 12.77 -6.26
C ALA A 4 -2.19 12.66 -6.41
N ASN A 5 -1.60 13.34 -7.41
CA ASN A 5 -0.14 13.38 -7.57
C ASN A 5 0.51 14.16 -6.40
N LYS A 6 -0.14 15.21 -5.90
CA LYS A 6 0.39 16.01 -4.79
C LYS A 6 0.45 15.24 -3.46
N ARG A 7 -0.56 14.39 -3.19
CA ARG A 7 -0.54 13.50 -2.02
C ARG A 7 0.61 12.50 -2.10
N ARG A 8 0.75 11.84 -3.25
CA ARG A 8 1.84 10.88 -3.51
C ARG A 8 3.20 11.53 -3.31
N GLU A 9 3.43 12.68 -3.92
CA GLU A 9 4.67 13.45 -3.76
C GLU A 9 4.94 13.82 -2.29
N THR A 10 3.91 14.25 -1.55
CA THR A 10 4.05 14.62 -0.13
C THR A 10 4.41 13.42 0.75
N ASP A 11 3.79 12.27 0.52
CA ASP A 11 4.06 11.05 1.29
C ASP A 11 5.43 10.47 0.97
N VAL A 12 5.85 10.49 -0.31
CA VAL A 12 7.22 10.10 -0.71
C VAL A 12 8.25 10.99 -0.04
N MET A 13 8.04 12.32 -0.06
CA MET A 13 8.95 13.26 0.59
C MET A 13 9.04 13.02 2.10
N LYS A 14 7.92 12.73 2.78
CA LYS A 14 7.94 12.38 4.22
C LYS A 14 8.70 11.09 4.49
N LEU A 15 8.59 10.12 3.61
CA LEU A 15 9.29 8.85 3.72
C LEU A 15 10.80 9.03 3.53
N MET A 16 11.21 9.83 2.53
CA MET A 16 12.61 10.19 2.30
C MET A 16 13.23 11.02 3.44
N MET A 17 12.41 11.73 4.22
CA MET A 17 12.83 12.50 5.39
C MET A 17 12.74 11.73 6.72
N SER A 18 12.26 10.49 6.67
CA SER A 18 12.15 9.64 7.86
C SER A 18 13.42 8.78 8.02
N ASP A 19 13.52 8.09 9.15
CA ASP A 19 14.65 7.20 9.43
C ASP A 19 14.54 5.83 8.70
N TYR A 20 13.62 5.69 7.74
CA TYR A 20 13.52 4.49 6.90
C TYR A 20 14.55 4.55 5.76
N GLU A 21 15.11 3.39 5.41
CA GLU A 21 15.98 3.25 4.24
C GLU A 21 15.10 3.13 2.99
N VAL A 22 15.02 4.22 2.21
CA VAL A 22 14.15 4.36 1.02
C VAL A 22 15.02 4.56 -0.21
N HIS A 23 14.79 3.75 -1.25
CA HIS A 23 15.42 3.87 -2.56
C HIS A 23 14.37 4.15 -3.63
N LEU A 24 14.62 5.13 -4.48
CA LEU A 24 13.80 5.37 -5.67
C LEU A 24 14.40 4.58 -6.82
N THR A 25 13.59 3.76 -7.50
CA THR A 25 14.05 2.97 -8.65
C THR A 25 14.21 3.83 -9.91
N ASP A 26 13.54 4.99 -9.97
CA ASP A 26 13.66 6.00 -11.02
C ASP A 26 13.49 7.40 -10.39
N GLU A 27 14.54 8.22 -10.41
CA GLU A 27 14.52 9.60 -9.88
C GLU A 27 13.46 10.49 -10.56
N SER A 28 13.00 10.13 -11.75
CA SER A 28 11.98 10.87 -12.50
C SER A 28 10.54 10.43 -12.19
N LYS A 29 10.34 9.25 -11.58
CA LYS A 29 9.01 8.68 -11.32
C LYS A 29 8.83 8.35 -9.84
N THR A 30 7.99 9.15 -9.19
CA THR A 30 7.56 8.94 -7.79
C THR A 30 6.58 7.78 -7.60
N SER A 31 6.42 6.89 -8.59
CA SER A 31 5.49 5.77 -8.52
C SER A 31 6.10 4.52 -7.89
N ASP A 32 7.41 4.32 -8.07
CA ASP A 32 8.09 3.07 -7.73
C ASP A 32 9.21 3.38 -6.73
N LEU A 33 9.13 2.76 -5.55
CA LEU A 33 10.06 2.98 -4.44
C LEU A 33 10.23 1.72 -3.61
N ASP A 34 11.45 1.47 -3.15
CA ASP A 34 11.82 0.36 -2.29
C ASP A 34 12.05 0.89 -0.87
N VAL A 35 11.31 0.37 0.10
CA VAL A 35 11.47 0.72 1.53
C VAL A 35 11.91 -0.50 2.30
N LYS A 36 13.02 -0.37 3.02
CA LYS A 36 13.52 -1.44 3.86
C LYS A 36 12.99 -1.27 5.28
N PHE A 37 12.19 -2.23 5.72
CA PHE A 37 11.70 -2.28 7.09
C PHE A 37 12.59 -3.20 7.92
N HIS A 38 13.35 -2.62 8.85
CA HIS A 38 14.15 -3.38 9.80
C HIS A 38 13.27 -3.91 10.94
N GLY A 39 13.08 -5.23 10.98
CA GLY A 39 12.39 -5.92 12.07
C GLY A 39 12.76 -7.40 12.10
N PRO A 40 12.52 -8.11 13.21
CA PRO A 40 12.63 -9.56 13.26
C PRO A 40 11.82 -10.20 12.12
N LYS A 41 12.35 -11.24 11.47
CA LYS A 41 11.72 -11.92 10.32
C LYS A 41 10.27 -12.32 10.63
N ASP A 42 9.99 -12.65 11.88
CA ASP A 42 8.67 -13.06 12.40
C ASP A 42 7.64 -11.91 12.43
N LYS A 43 8.06 -10.66 12.19
CA LYS A 43 7.18 -9.47 12.22
C LYS A 43 6.58 -9.08 10.88
N LEU A 44 6.95 -9.73 9.76
CA LEU A 44 6.27 -9.46 8.48
C LEU A 44 4.80 -9.87 8.53
N VAL A 45 4.46 -10.86 9.37
CA VAL A 45 3.07 -11.22 9.67
C VAL A 45 2.29 -10.03 10.22
N ASN A 46 2.93 -9.11 10.95
CA ASN A 46 2.27 -7.90 11.45
C ASN A 46 1.75 -6.99 10.33
N ILE A 47 2.30 -7.07 9.11
CA ILE A 47 1.76 -6.34 7.95
C ILE A 47 0.31 -6.78 7.69
N PHE A 48 0.07 -8.08 7.68
CA PHE A 48 -1.25 -8.66 7.42
C PHE A 48 -2.14 -8.64 8.66
N ASP A 49 -1.58 -8.84 9.86
CA ASP A 49 -2.35 -8.93 11.10
C ASP A 49 -2.71 -7.57 11.70
N MET A 50 -1.86 -6.55 11.51
CA MET A 50 -2.01 -5.25 12.15
C MET A 50 -2.05 -4.09 11.16
N PHE A 51 -1.08 -3.95 10.26
CA PHE A 51 -0.98 -2.75 9.42
C PHE A 51 -2.12 -2.64 8.39
N ILE A 52 -2.39 -3.70 7.62
CA ILE A 52 -3.47 -3.69 6.61
C ILE A 52 -4.85 -3.52 7.27
N PRO A 53 -5.22 -4.27 8.33
CA PRO A 53 -6.50 -4.07 9.01
C PRO A 53 -6.65 -2.67 9.61
N GLN A 54 -5.58 -2.08 10.16
CA GLN A 54 -5.60 -0.71 10.68
C GLN A 54 -5.78 0.32 9.55
N LEU A 55 -5.07 0.15 8.44
CA LEU A 55 -5.20 1.01 7.27
C LEU A 55 -6.62 1.00 6.70
N LEU A 56 -7.26 -0.16 6.65
CA LEU A 56 -8.64 -0.31 6.17
C LEU A 56 -9.67 0.30 7.12
N ARG A 57 -9.36 0.42 8.42
CA ARG A 57 -10.26 0.99 9.44
C ARG A 57 -10.18 2.51 9.54
N TYR A 58 -9.07 3.11 9.13
CA TYR A 58 -8.82 4.54 9.27
C TYR A 58 -8.63 5.21 7.90
N PRO A 59 -9.72 5.44 7.14
CA PRO A 59 -9.63 6.28 5.95
C PRO A 59 -9.17 7.69 6.35
N ASN A 60 -8.33 8.31 5.53
CA ASN A 60 -7.90 9.70 5.70
C ASN A 60 -8.65 10.62 4.72
N PRO A 61 -9.87 11.08 5.06
CA PRO A 61 -10.68 11.91 4.16
C PRO A 61 -10.14 13.34 4.01
N SER A 62 -9.29 13.82 4.93
CA SER A 62 -8.71 15.17 4.88
C SER A 62 -7.64 15.32 3.80
N ASP A 63 -7.00 14.23 3.38
CA ASP A 63 -6.04 14.23 2.27
C ASP A 63 -6.10 12.91 1.47
N PRO A 64 -7.16 12.74 0.65
CA PRO A 64 -7.49 11.44 0.08
C PRO A 64 -6.82 11.18 -1.27
N LEU A 65 -6.33 9.95 -1.46
CA LEU A 65 -5.94 9.45 -2.80
C LEU A 65 -7.16 9.24 -3.70
N ASN A 66 -8.28 8.75 -3.14
CA ASN A 66 -9.56 8.65 -3.83
C ASN A 66 -10.51 9.77 -3.37
N GLY A 67 -10.55 10.85 -4.15
CA GLY A 67 -11.35 12.03 -3.83
C GLY A 67 -12.86 11.79 -3.80
N GLU A 68 -13.38 10.86 -4.62
CA GLU A 68 -14.81 10.53 -4.65
C GLU A 68 -15.23 9.79 -3.38
N ALA A 69 -14.46 8.77 -3.00
CA ALA A 69 -14.68 7.98 -1.79
C ALA A 69 -14.62 8.84 -0.53
N ALA A 70 -13.63 9.73 -0.44
CA ALA A 70 -13.50 10.65 0.69
C ALA A 70 -14.62 11.69 0.74
N SER A 71 -15.02 12.24 -0.42
CA SER A 71 -16.15 13.16 -0.48
C SER A 71 -17.45 12.49 -0.05
N LEU A 72 -17.67 11.23 -0.45
CA LEU A 72 -18.83 10.46 -0.02
C LEU A 72 -18.80 10.19 1.49
N LEU A 73 -17.65 9.77 2.03
CA LEU A 73 -17.48 9.54 3.47
C LEU A 73 -17.74 10.82 4.30
N MET A 74 -17.25 11.97 3.83
CA MET A 74 -17.45 13.26 4.53
C MET A 74 -18.90 13.77 4.45
N LYS A 75 -19.63 13.45 3.37
CA LYS A 75 -21.03 13.89 3.18
C LYS A 75 -22.04 12.95 3.82
N ASP A 76 -21.85 11.64 3.65
CA ASP A 76 -22.74 10.59 4.10
C ASP A 76 -21.97 9.28 4.35
N ALA A 77 -21.63 9.05 5.61
CA ALA A 77 -20.90 7.86 6.04
C ALA A 77 -21.71 6.55 5.88
N GLU A 78 -23.04 6.58 5.95
CA GLU A 78 -23.86 5.39 5.77
C GLU A 78 -23.85 4.92 4.32
N SER A 79 -23.99 5.85 3.37
CA SER A 79 -23.91 5.52 1.95
C SER A 79 -22.51 5.08 1.54
N TYR A 80 -21.46 5.67 2.12
CA TYR A 80 -20.09 5.17 1.95
C TYR A 80 -19.97 3.71 2.40
N ASN A 81 -20.41 3.38 3.63
CA ASN A 81 -20.33 2.03 4.17
C ASN A 81 -21.11 1.00 3.33
N ARG A 82 -22.27 1.40 2.80
CA ARG A 82 -23.04 0.57 1.86
C ARG A 82 -22.28 0.30 0.57
N LYS A 83 -21.69 1.33 -0.04
CA LYS A 83 -20.86 1.20 -1.25
C LYS A 83 -19.63 0.32 -0.99
N VAL A 84 -18.95 0.47 0.15
CA VAL A 84 -17.82 -0.39 0.53
C VAL A 84 -18.25 -1.86 0.62
N LYS A 85 -19.36 -2.17 1.30
CA LYS A 85 -19.86 -3.55 1.40
C LYS A 85 -20.19 -4.17 0.03
N GLU A 86 -20.77 -3.39 -0.88
CA GLU A 86 -21.04 -3.83 -2.25
C GLU A 86 -19.75 -4.14 -3.02
N TYR A 87 -18.75 -3.26 -2.93
CA TYR A 87 -17.46 -3.48 -3.59
C TYR A 87 -16.72 -4.71 -3.02
N VAL A 88 -16.71 -4.88 -1.70
CA VAL A 88 -16.13 -6.08 -1.09
C VAL A 88 -16.83 -7.34 -1.61
N ARG A 89 -18.16 -7.32 -1.72
CA ARG A 89 -18.91 -8.44 -2.27
C ARG A 89 -18.59 -8.72 -3.73
N ASN A 90 -18.39 -7.71 -4.55
CA ASN A 90 -18.19 -7.89 -6.00
C ASN A 90 -16.73 -8.21 -6.36
N TYR A 91 -15.76 -7.76 -5.57
CA TYR A 91 -14.34 -7.80 -5.95
C TYR A 91 -13.43 -8.51 -4.96
N ALA A 92 -13.86 -8.73 -3.71
CA ALA A 92 -13.02 -9.28 -2.63
C ALA A 92 -13.69 -10.45 -1.88
N SER A 93 -14.64 -11.14 -2.52
CA SER A 93 -15.39 -12.27 -1.95
C SER A 93 -15.01 -13.62 -2.56
N GLN A 94 -14.18 -13.63 -3.60
CA GLN A 94 -13.72 -14.85 -4.23
C GLN A 94 -12.80 -15.61 -3.26
N PRO A 95 -12.95 -16.93 -3.11
CA PRO A 95 -12.03 -17.73 -2.31
C PRO A 95 -10.62 -17.62 -2.92
N ILE A 96 -9.64 -17.36 -2.06
CA ILE A 96 -8.23 -17.36 -2.45
C ILE A 96 -7.82 -18.82 -2.64
N GLU A 97 -7.74 -19.28 -3.88
CA GLU A 97 -7.01 -20.50 -4.20
C GLU A 97 -5.53 -20.20 -3.99
N MET A 98 -4.99 -20.60 -2.83
CA MET A 98 -3.54 -20.60 -2.63
C MET A 98 -2.98 -21.69 -3.52
N GLY A 99 -2.62 -21.32 -4.75
CA GLY A 99 -1.87 -22.21 -5.63
C GLY A 99 -0.61 -22.67 -4.90
N ASN A 100 -0.39 -23.98 -4.84
CA ASN A 100 0.90 -24.55 -4.47
C ASN A 100 1.91 -24.07 -5.54
N GLN A 101 2.52 -22.91 -5.32
CA GLN A 101 3.75 -22.56 -6.01
C GLN A 101 4.86 -23.24 -5.22
N GLU A 102 5.34 -24.37 -5.75
CA GLU A 102 6.62 -24.93 -5.37
C GLU A 102 7.66 -23.80 -5.45
N GLU A 103 8.40 -23.61 -4.37
CA GLU A 103 9.46 -22.61 -4.24
C GLU A 103 10.54 -22.88 -5.28
N ASP A 104 10.43 -22.30 -6.48
CA ASP A 104 11.55 -22.26 -7.42
C ASP A 104 12.43 -21.08 -7.03
N SER A 105 13.25 -21.30 -6.00
CA SER A 105 14.23 -20.35 -5.50
C SER A 105 15.47 -20.34 -6.41
N ASP A 106 15.31 -19.92 -7.66
CA ASP A 106 16.45 -19.53 -8.49
C ASP A 106 16.80 -18.06 -8.20
N VAL A 107 17.34 -17.85 -7.00
CA VAL A 107 18.07 -16.63 -6.66
C VAL A 107 19.39 -16.73 -7.43
N SER A 108 19.42 -16.20 -8.65
CA SER A 108 20.64 -16.15 -9.44
C SER A 108 21.69 -15.35 -8.68
N ASP A 109 22.73 -16.06 -8.27
CA ASP A 109 23.99 -15.57 -7.73
C ASP A 109 24.52 -14.41 -8.60
N MET A 110 24.35 -13.16 -8.13
CA MET A 110 25.12 -12.03 -8.66
C MET A 110 26.50 -12.06 -7.99
N SER A 111 27.30 -13.03 -8.40
CA SER A 111 28.75 -12.96 -8.30
C SER A 111 29.31 -12.17 -9.49
N ASP A 112 30.17 -11.22 -9.15
CA ASP A 112 31.22 -10.61 -9.98
C ASP A 112 30.86 -9.37 -10.83
N ILE A 113 31.15 -8.19 -10.24
CA ILE A 113 31.78 -7.09 -10.98
C ILE A 113 33.01 -6.66 -10.15
N GLU A 114 34.20 -6.93 -10.69
CA GLU A 114 35.49 -6.36 -10.27
C GLU A 114 35.54 -4.83 -10.45
#